data_AF-A0A834G7V0-F1
#
_entry.id   AF-A0A834G7V0-F1
#
_cell.length_a   1.000
_cell.length_b   1.000
_cell.length_c   1.000
_cell.angle_alpha   90.00
_cell.angle_beta   90.00
_cell.angle_gamma   90.00
#
_symmetry.space_group_name_H-M   'P 1'
#
loop_
_entity.id
_entity.type
_entity.pdbx_description
1 polymer ?
#
loop_
_entity_poly.entity_id
_entity_poly.type
_entity_poly.pdbx_seq_one_letter_code
_entity_poly.pdbx_strand_id
1 'polypeptide(L)'
;MAKYDDSQLYEIAMGLESSGQQFIWVVRGEEKNEENEVWLPHGFEERMKDRVLIIRGWAPQVLILDHDAGNVWGGERGDWEGNEAEEMRNKAREFKEMANKAVEGGGSSYSNLNSLIRELSSYQDLECELSNQVNVAIAMMLYQSSNKSVSISKFQKLRLYIKKPKMAQLHVLFFPMMSHGHMIPTLDIAKLFAARGVKSTIITTPLNVHYFTKSVERTNELGFQMGILKIDSRPLPPACLEGCENVDHITSDDLIPNFFKATTMLQGPLERLLDKVRVDCLVADVFFPWATDVAAKFGIPRLVFHGTSFFALCASENVRLYNPHREVSSDDEPFLVPDLPHQISLTKMQLSPEEQDESESDFAELRIRMKESELSSYGVIVNSFYKLETEYADYYKNVLKRRAWHIGPVSLCNREIEDKAQRGKEASIDEHDIGALKWRLVIGGVRREEIGKVVQQVMVGEEAEKMRNKARGFKEMTVKVIEEGGSSHNDLNFLICELSS
;
A
#
# COMPACT_ATOMS: atom_id res chain seq x y z
N MET A 1 -12.15 -11.98 -6.04
CA MET A 1 -11.72 -11.36 -7.31
C MET A 1 -12.34 -12.19 -8.43
N ALA A 2 -13.11 -11.58 -9.33
CA ALA A 2 -13.97 -12.31 -10.27
C ALA A 2 -13.16 -13.26 -11.19
N LYS A 3 -13.54 -14.55 -11.24
CA LYS A 3 -13.13 -15.48 -12.29
C LYS A 3 -14.08 -15.27 -13.47
N TYR A 4 -13.56 -14.90 -14.63
CA TYR A 4 -14.36 -14.79 -15.84
C TYR A 4 -14.50 -16.14 -16.50
N ASP A 5 -15.69 -16.46 -16.97
CA ASP A 5 -15.89 -17.64 -17.81
C ASP A 5 -15.37 -17.41 -19.25
N ASP A 6 -15.26 -18.50 -20.01
CA ASP A 6 -14.73 -18.45 -21.38
C ASP A 6 -15.56 -17.52 -22.28
N SER A 7 -16.87 -17.37 -22.04
CA SER A 7 -17.73 -16.49 -22.84
C SER A 7 -17.48 -15.01 -22.54
N GLN A 8 -17.24 -14.68 -21.28
CA GLN A 8 -16.87 -13.33 -20.85
C GLN A 8 -15.48 -12.95 -21.38
N LEU A 9 -14.51 -13.87 -21.29
CA LEU A 9 -13.18 -13.68 -21.88
C LEU A 9 -13.25 -13.48 -23.40
N TYR A 10 -14.13 -14.21 -24.09
CA TYR A 10 -14.35 -14.03 -25.53
C TYR A 10 -14.93 -12.64 -25.87
N GLU A 11 -15.92 -12.17 -25.12
CA GLU A 11 -16.48 -10.83 -25.28
C GLU A 11 -15.43 -9.74 -25.04
N ILE A 12 -14.56 -9.95 -24.05
CA ILE A 12 -13.42 -9.06 -23.80
C ILE A 12 -12.48 -9.01 -25.00
N ALA A 13 -12.06 -10.17 -25.51
CA ALA A 13 -11.20 -10.24 -26.69
C ALA A 13 -11.81 -9.50 -27.89
N MET A 14 -13.08 -9.75 -28.19
CA MET A 14 -13.79 -9.09 -29.28
C MET A 14 -13.88 -7.56 -29.09
N GLY A 15 -14.18 -7.10 -27.88
CA GLY A 15 -14.26 -5.67 -27.56
C GLY A 15 -12.92 -4.98 -27.70
N LEU A 16 -11.88 -5.64 -27.20
CA LEU A 16 -10.50 -5.21 -27.31
C LEU A 16 -10.01 -5.12 -28.77
N GLU A 17 -10.25 -6.13 -29.60
CA GLU A 17 -9.93 -6.10 -31.04
C GLU A 17 -10.66 -4.95 -31.74
N SER A 18 -11.95 -4.77 -31.45
CA SER A 18 -12.77 -3.71 -32.06
C SER A 18 -12.33 -2.29 -31.70
N SER A 19 -11.65 -2.11 -30.56
CA SER A 19 -11.16 -0.80 -30.13
C SER A 19 -10.05 -0.25 -31.05
N GLY A 20 -9.31 -1.14 -31.73
CA GLY A 20 -8.15 -0.78 -32.53
C GLY A 20 -6.95 -0.25 -31.73
N GLN A 21 -7.01 -0.27 -30.40
CA GLN A 21 -5.99 0.29 -29.50
C GLN A 21 -4.92 -0.73 -29.10
N GLN A 22 -3.77 -0.24 -28.62
CA GLN A 22 -2.71 -1.07 -28.04
C GLN A 22 -2.95 -1.31 -26.53
N PHE A 23 -2.84 -2.56 -26.06
CA PHE A 23 -3.07 -2.89 -24.64
C PHE A 23 -2.27 -4.11 -24.16
N ILE A 24 -2.08 -4.20 -22.85
CA ILE A 24 -1.68 -5.42 -22.13
C ILE A 24 -2.95 -6.04 -21.55
N TRP A 25 -3.19 -7.30 -21.89
CA TRP A 25 -4.29 -8.07 -21.33
C TRP A 25 -3.74 -9.18 -20.44
N VAL A 26 -3.99 -9.06 -19.13
CA VAL A 26 -3.58 -10.07 -18.15
C VAL A 26 -4.74 -11.03 -17.91
N VAL A 27 -4.54 -12.31 -18.25
CA VAL A 27 -5.53 -13.37 -18.10
C VAL A 27 -5.03 -14.35 -17.04
N ARG A 28 -5.85 -14.62 -16.02
CA ARG A 28 -5.50 -15.55 -14.93
C ARG A 28 -5.86 -16.97 -15.37
N GLY A 29 -4.85 -17.79 -15.66
CA GLY A 29 -5.00 -19.21 -16.03
C GLY A 29 -3.64 -19.89 -16.23
N GLU A 30 -3.59 -21.22 -16.11
CA GLU A 30 -2.42 -22.01 -16.54
C GLU A 30 -2.26 -21.91 -18.07
N GLU A 31 -1.03 -22.09 -18.58
CA GLU A 31 -0.77 -22.24 -20.01
C GLU A 31 -1.61 -23.40 -20.56
N LYS A 32 -2.78 -23.10 -21.11
CA LYS A 32 -3.55 -24.06 -21.90
C LYS A 32 -2.97 -24.05 -23.31
N ASN A 33 -2.77 -25.23 -23.89
CA ASN A 33 -2.36 -25.37 -25.29
C ASN A 33 -3.27 -24.52 -26.20
N GLU A 34 -2.64 -23.72 -27.07
CA GLU A 34 -3.28 -22.78 -28.02
C GLU A 34 -4.44 -23.40 -28.81
N GLU A 35 -4.38 -24.72 -29.09
CA GLU A 35 -5.37 -25.43 -29.89
C GLU A 35 -6.74 -25.62 -29.22
N ASN A 36 -6.89 -25.37 -27.90
CA ASN A 36 -8.13 -25.60 -27.15
C ASN A 36 -8.66 -24.36 -26.38
N GLU A 37 -8.17 -23.16 -26.67
CA GLU A 37 -8.64 -21.93 -26.01
C GLU A 37 -9.97 -21.43 -26.62
N VAL A 38 -11.09 -22.00 -26.18
CA VAL A 38 -12.45 -21.60 -26.61
C VAL A 38 -12.77 -20.13 -26.30
N TRP A 39 -12.06 -19.54 -25.35
CA TRP A 39 -12.24 -18.16 -24.89
C TRP A 39 -11.59 -17.11 -25.81
N LEU A 40 -10.74 -17.49 -26.76
CA LEU A 40 -10.05 -16.56 -27.66
C LEU A 40 -10.61 -16.70 -29.10
N PRO A 41 -10.93 -15.61 -29.81
CA PRO A 41 -11.34 -15.69 -31.21
C PRO A 41 -10.25 -16.35 -32.07
N HIS A 42 -10.65 -17.24 -32.98
CA HIS A 42 -9.71 -17.94 -33.86
C HIS A 42 -8.78 -16.96 -34.59
N GLY A 43 -7.45 -17.16 -34.48
CA GLY A 43 -6.42 -16.30 -35.10
C GLY A 43 -6.27 -14.92 -34.45
N PHE A 44 -6.81 -14.70 -33.25
CA PHE A 44 -6.72 -13.40 -32.55
C PHE A 44 -5.28 -12.97 -32.30
N GLU A 45 -4.43 -13.84 -31.76
CA GLU A 45 -3.03 -13.47 -31.46
C GLU A 45 -2.27 -13.10 -32.72
N GLU A 46 -2.44 -13.84 -33.81
CA GLU A 46 -1.80 -13.50 -35.10
C GLU A 46 -2.25 -12.13 -35.63
N ARG A 47 -3.54 -11.82 -35.53
CA ARG A 47 -4.10 -10.52 -35.94
C ARG A 47 -3.69 -9.37 -35.01
N MET A 48 -3.38 -9.67 -33.76
CA MET A 48 -3.17 -8.69 -32.70
C MET A 48 -1.71 -8.63 -32.21
N LYS A 49 -0.79 -9.43 -32.74
CA LYS A 49 0.61 -9.57 -32.29
C LYS A 49 1.39 -8.26 -32.11
N ASP A 50 1.10 -7.25 -32.94
CA ASP A 50 1.78 -5.94 -32.90
C ASP A 50 1.00 -4.89 -32.09
N ARG A 51 -0.14 -5.29 -31.50
CA ARG A 51 -1.08 -4.41 -30.79
C ARG A 51 -1.50 -4.93 -29.42
N VAL A 52 -1.21 -6.18 -29.09
CA VAL A 52 -1.65 -6.79 -27.84
C VAL A 52 -0.56 -7.67 -27.27
N LEU A 53 -0.24 -7.42 -26.01
CA LEU A 53 0.54 -8.34 -25.19
C LEU A 53 -0.41 -9.08 -24.24
N ILE A 54 -0.61 -10.38 -24.48
CA ILE A 54 -1.39 -11.25 -23.57
C ILE A 54 -0.43 -11.85 -22.54
N ILE A 55 -0.67 -11.57 -21.27
CA ILE A 55 0.08 -12.16 -20.16
C ILE A 55 -0.80 -13.23 -19.53
N ARG A 56 -0.45 -14.51 -19.75
CA ARG A 56 -1.08 -15.66 -19.10
C ARG A 56 -0.42 -15.89 -17.74
N GLY A 57 -1.08 -15.49 -16.66
CA GLY A 57 -0.55 -15.63 -15.29
C GLY A 57 -0.12 -14.32 -14.63
N TRP A 58 1.08 -14.27 -14.06
CA TRP A 58 1.50 -13.13 -13.23
C TRP A 58 2.11 -12.02 -14.09
N ALA A 59 1.61 -10.79 -13.88
CA ALA A 59 2.09 -9.60 -14.57
C ALA A 59 3.02 -8.77 -13.66
N PRO A 60 4.13 -8.23 -14.18
CA PRO A 60 5.04 -7.38 -13.41
C PRO A 60 4.45 -5.99 -13.21
N GLN A 61 3.53 -5.88 -12.24
CA GLN A 61 2.67 -4.71 -12.01
C GLN A 61 3.44 -3.38 -11.95
N VAL A 62 4.55 -3.32 -11.21
CA VAL A 62 5.29 -2.07 -11.02
C VAL A 62 6.06 -1.70 -12.28
N LEU A 63 6.58 -2.66 -13.05
CA LEU A 63 7.20 -2.39 -14.34
C LEU A 63 6.18 -1.85 -15.34
N ILE A 64 4.98 -2.44 -15.39
CA ILE A 64 3.88 -1.98 -16.25
C ILE A 64 3.46 -0.55 -15.88
N LEU A 65 3.35 -0.23 -14.58
CA LEU A 65 2.98 1.10 -14.11
C LEU A 65 4.10 2.14 -14.30
N ASP A 66 5.35 1.71 -14.30
CA ASP A 66 6.50 2.60 -14.51
C ASP A 66 6.82 2.82 -15.98
N HIS A 67 6.27 1.97 -16.87
CA HIS A 67 6.43 2.10 -18.31
C HIS A 67 6.02 3.49 -18.82
N ASP A 68 6.85 4.02 -19.70
CA ASP A 68 6.82 5.41 -20.13
C ASP A 68 5.80 5.63 -21.26
N ALA A 69 4.52 5.44 -20.96
CA ALA A 69 3.43 5.71 -21.92
C ALA A 69 3.26 7.22 -22.24
N GLY A 70 4.09 8.09 -21.63
CA GLY A 70 3.93 9.56 -21.64
C GLY A 70 5.14 10.39 -22.10
N ASN A 71 6.38 9.88 -22.14
CA ASN A 71 7.55 10.73 -22.47
C ASN A 71 7.94 10.82 -23.96
N VAL A 72 7.20 10.17 -24.87
CA VAL A 72 7.36 10.40 -26.32
C VAL A 72 6.34 11.44 -26.80
N TRP A 73 6.54 12.70 -26.40
CA TRP A 73 6.08 13.93 -27.08
C TRP A 73 7.03 15.09 -26.73
N GLY A 74 8.32 14.86 -26.96
CA GLY A 74 9.31 15.91 -27.12
C GLY A 74 9.64 16.07 -28.59
N GLY A 75 8.78 16.75 -29.35
CA GLY A 75 8.95 16.98 -30.78
C GLY A 75 8.23 18.26 -31.19
N GLU A 76 9.05 19.30 -31.38
CA GLU A 76 8.74 20.66 -31.85
C GLU A 76 8.15 21.64 -30.82
N ARG A 77 8.97 22.65 -30.50
CA ARG A 77 8.57 23.91 -29.87
C ARG A 77 7.55 24.59 -30.79
N GLY A 78 6.27 24.35 -30.56
CA GLY A 78 5.20 25.26 -30.98
C GLY A 78 5.02 26.32 -29.91
N ASP A 79 5.15 27.59 -30.27
CA ASP A 79 4.88 28.73 -29.38
C ASP A 79 3.48 28.62 -28.76
N TRP A 80 3.43 28.54 -27.42
CA TRP A 80 2.19 28.50 -26.65
C TRP A 80 1.68 29.93 -26.40
N GLU A 81 1.03 30.53 -27.39
CA GLU A 81 0.21 31.73 -27.19
C GLU A 81 -1.28 31.40 -27.38
N GLY A 82 -2.04 31.52 -26.29
CA GLY A 82 -3.48 31.25 -26.27
C GLY A 82 -4.05 31.18 -24.85
N ASN A 83 -5.39 31.27 -24.74
CA ASN A 83 -6.13 31.32 -23.47
C ASN A 83 -5.81 30.16 -22.51
N GLU A 84 -5.45 28.98 -23.02
CA GLU A 84 -5.08 27.80 -22.21
C GLU A 84 -3.73 27.96 -21.50
N ALA A 85 -2.76 28.59 -22.15
CA ALA A 85 -1.47 28.90 -21.53
C ALA A 85 -1.63 30.00 -20.45
N GLU A 86 -2.54 30.94 -20.68
CA GLU A 86 -2.96 31.94 -19.69
C GLU A 86 -3.62 31.28 -18.47
N GLU A 87 -4.49 30.29 -18.70
CA GLU A 87 -5.21 29.55 -17.66
C GLU A 87 -4.26 28.66 -16.82
N MET A 88 -3.29 28.01 -17.45
CA MET A 88 -2.23 27.27 -16.75
C MET A 88 -1.30 28.20 -15.94
N ARG A 89 -0.98 29.39 -16.46
CA ARG A 89 -0.22 30.42 -15.72
C ARG A 89 -1.03 30.95 -14.53
N ASN A 90 -2.35 31.10 -14.68
CA ASN A 90 -3.24 31.52 -13.61
C ASN A 90 -3.36 30.45 -12.52
N LYS A 91 -3.56 29.16 -12.88
CA LYS A 91 -3.54 28.06 -11.89
C LYS A 91 -2.20 27.91 -11.19
N ALA A 92 -1.08 28.09 -11.90
CA ALA A 92 0.25 28.08 -11.28
C ALA A 92 0.43 29.26 -10.31
N ARG A 93 -0.12 30.44 -10.63
CA ARG A 93 -0.17 31.59 -9.70
C ARG A 93 -1.06 31.31 -8.49
N GLU A 94 -2.23 30.70 -8.67
CA GLU A 94 -3.12 30.31 -7.58
C GLU A 94 -2.45 29.29 -6.65
N PHE A 95 -1.81 28.25 -7.19
CA PHE A 95 -1.06 27.29 -6.36
C PHE A 95 0.12 27.93 -5.64
N LYS A 96 0.80 28.90 -6.26
CA LYS A 96 1.86 29.68 -5.62
C LYS A 96 1.30 30.56 -4.49
N GLU A 97 0.15 31.21 -4.68
CA GLU A 97 -0.51 32.01 -3.65
C GLU A 97 -1.05 31.14 -2.50
N MET A 98 -1.60 29.96 -2.80
CA MET A 98 -2.03 28.99 -1.79
C MET A 98 -0.84 28.47 -0.97
N ALA A 99 0.29 28.18 -1.63
CA ALA A 99 1.52 27.79 -0.96
C ALA A 99 2.05 28.92 -0.06
N ASN A 100 2.03 30.17 -0.53
CA ASN A 100 2.42 31.33 0.27
C ASN A 100 1.47 31.56 1.45
N LYS A 101 0.15 31.49 1.24
CA LYS A 101 -0.87 31.61 2.31
C LYS A 101 -0.77 30.49 3.35
N ALA A 102 -0.34 29.28 2.96
CA ALA A 102 -0.14 28.18 3.89
C ALA A 102 1.04 28.44 4.86
N VAL A 103 2.08 29.17 4.41
CA VAL A 103 3.28 29.48 5.22
C VAL A 103 3.23 30.85 5.91
N GLU A 104 2.36 31.76 5.48
CA GLU A 104 2.13 33.07 6.11
C GLU A 104 1.46 32.95 7.49
N GLY A 105 1.59 34.00 8.31
CA GLY A 105 1.04 34.07 9.67
C GLY A 105 -0.48 33.85 9.70
N GLY A 106 -0.91 32.68 10.16
CA GLY A 106 -2.31 32.23 10.19
C GLY A 106 -2.66 31.10 9.19
N GLY A 107 -1.74 30.73 8.30
CA GLY A 107 -1.87 29.60 7.37
C GLY A 107 -1.82 28.23 8.04
N SER A 108 -2.19 27.17 7.32
CA SER A 108 -2.23 25.80 7.86
C SER A 108 -0.84 25.25 8.21
N SER A 109 0.18 25.53 7.40
CA SER A 109 1.57 25.15 7.73
C SER A 109 2.13 26.00 8.89
N TYR A 110 1.77 27.29 8.96
CA TYR A 110 2.09 28.15 10.11
C TYR A 110 1.41 27.69 11.41
N SER A 111 0.15 27.25 11.30
CA SER A 111 -0.64 26.73 12.43
C SER A 111 -0.12 25.38 12.91
N ASN A 112 0.26 24.49 12.00
CA ASN A 112 0.91 23.22 12.33
C ASN A 112 2.29 23.43 12.97
N LEU A 113 3.08 24.39 12.46
CA LEU A 113 4.36 24.76 13.07
C LEU A 113 4.16 25.36 14.47
N ASN A 114 3.14 26.19 14.67
CA ASN A 114 2.82 26.74 16.00
C ASN A 114 2.25 25.70 16.97
N SER A 115 1.46 24.75 16.50
CA SER A 115 1.02 23.59 17.28
C SER A 115 2.22 22.75 17.70
N LEU A 116 3.14 22.47 16.77
CA LEU A 116 4.41 21.79 17.05
C LEU A 116 5.28 22.59 18.03
N ILE A 117 5.38 23.92 17.90
CA ILE A 117 6.13 24.77 18.83
C ILE A 117 5.50 24.76 20.23
N ARG A 118 4.16 24.77 20.33
CA ARG A 118 3.43 24.69 21.61
C ARG A 118 3.57 23.31 22.26
N GLU A 119 3.56 22.26 21.45
CA GLU A 119 3.81 20.88 21.85
C GLU A 119 5.27 20.71 22.32
N LEU A 120 6.24 21.24 21.57
CA LEU A 120 7.66 21.31 21.95
C LEU A 120 7.90 22.17 23.21
N SER A 121 7.12 23.23 23.41
CA SER A 121 7.17 24.06 24.62
C SER A 121 6.51 23.40 25.84
N SER A 122 5.65 22.41 25.61
CA SER A 122 5.02 21.61 26.68
C SER A 122 5.90 20.47 27.19
N TYR A 123 6.98 20.13 26.47
CA TYR A 123 8.01 19.16 26.89
C TYR A 123 9.13 19.78 27.75
N GLN A 124 8.79 20.71 28.65
CA GLN A 124 9.76 21.28 29.60
C GLN A 124 10.40 20.26 30.57
N ASP A 125 9.99 18.99 30.52
CA ASP A 125 10.56 17.91 31.35
C ASP A 125 11.50 16.94 30.59
N LEU A 126 11.83 17.18 29.32
CA LEU A 126 12.84 16.40 28.56
C LEU A 126 14.24 17.05 28.61
N GLU A 127 14.71 17.34 29.82
CA GLU A 127 15.98 18.03 30.07
C GLU A 127 17.26 17.18 29.80
N CYS A 128 17.15 15.89 29.43
CA CYS A 128 18.33 15.03 29.40
C CYS A 128 19.04 14.94 28.03
N GLU A 129 18.32 15.02 26.91
CA GLU A 129 18.91 14.73 25.58
C GLU A 129 19.02 15.97 24.67
N LEU A 130 18.10 16.93 24.81
CA LEU A 130 18.21 18.23 24.16
C LEU A 130 19.30 19.12 24.81
N SER A 131 19.57 18.93 26.11
CA SER A 131 20.57 19.69 26.86
C SER A 131 21.95 19.61 26.20
N ASN A 132 22.35 18.47 25.65
CA ASN A 132 23.67 18.35 25.01
C ASN A 132 23.75 19.04 23.64
N GLN A 133 22.70 19.02 22.83
CA GLN A 133 22.70 19.68 21.51
C GLN A 133 22.47 21.18 21.64
N VAL A 134 21.61 21.61 22.56
CA VAL A 134 21.36 23.02 22.88
C VAL A 134 22.57 23.63 23.60
N ASN A 135 23.24 22.93 24.52
CA ASN A 135 24.49 23.42 25.11
C ASN A 135 25.63 23.54 24.10
N VAL A 136 25.67 22.68 23.07
CA VAL A 136 26.63 22.81 21.95
C VAL A 136 26.28 24.00 21.06
N ALA A 137 25.00 24.23 20.75
CA ALA A 137 24.55 25.38 19.98
C ALA A 137 24.78 26.70 20.73
N ILE A 138 24.46 26.75 22.04
CA ILE A 138 24.72 27.89 22.92
C ILE A 138 26.23 28.12 23.07
N ALA A 139 27.04 27.07 23.26
CA ALA A 139 28.50 27.21 23.30
C ALA A 139 29.07 27.70 21.97
N MET A 140 28.52 27.27 20.82
CA MET A 140 28.91 27.76 19.50
C MET A 140 28.51 29.22 19.27
N MET A 141 27.31 29.63 19.70
CA MET A 141 26.83 31.01 19.62
C MET A 141 27.62 31.96 20.54
N LEU A 142 27.84 31.57 21.80
CA LEU A 142 28.69 32.32 22.75
C LEU A 142 30.14 32.39 22.27
N TYR A 143 30.65 31.34 21.60
CA TYR A 143 32.00 31.31 21.05
C TYR A 143 32.17 32.20 19.81
N GLN A 144 31.20 32.21 18.88
CA GLN A 144 31.20 33.12 17.73
C GLN A 144 31.17 34.59 18.15
N SER A 145 30.61 34.89 19.32
CA SER A 145 30.67 36.23 19.92
C SER A 145 32.02 36.58 20.58
N SER A 146 32.90 35.59 20.82
CA SER A 146 34.12 35.73 21.64
C SER A 146 35.45 35.85 20.87
N ASN A 147 35.42 35.80 19.53
CA ASN A 147 36.54 36.11 18.62
C ASN A 147 37.90 35.44 18.94
N LYS A 148 37.91 34.15 19.32
CA LYS A 148 39.14 33.35 19.51
C LYS A 148 39.15 32.13 18.61
N SER A 149 40.32 31.71 18.14
CA SER A 149 40.52 30.51 17.31
C SER A 149 40.87 29.27 18.13
N VAL A 150 40.20 28.13 17.90
CA VAL A 150 40.52 26.83 18.49
C VAL A 150 41.04 25.87 17.41
N SER A 151 42.11 25.14 17.73
CA SER A 151 42.72 24.11 16.87
C SER A 151 41.77 22.93 16.59
N ILE A 152 41.73 22.50 15.32
CA ILE A 152 40.98 21.36 14.78
C ILE A 152 41.16 20.06 15.61
N SER A 153 42.32 19.89 16.24
CA SER A 153 42.62 18.72 17.09
C SER A 153 41.76 18.62 18.36
N LYS A 154 41.23 19.74 18.87
CA LYS A 154 40.30 19.74 20.03
C LYS A 154 38.89 19.33 19.62
N PHE A 155 38.45 19.70 18.42
CA PHE A 155 37.15 19.28 17.84
C PHE A 155 37.10 17.78 17.57
N GLN A 156 38.20 17.20 17.08
CA GLN A 156 38.29 15.75 16.86
C GLN A 156 38.22 14.94 18.17
N LYS A 157 38.77 15.46 19.28
CA LYS A 157 38.66 14.82 20.60
C LYS A 157 37.26 14.90 21.20
N LEU A 158 36.50 15.96 20.95
CA LEU A 158 35.11 16.07 21.42
C LEU A 158 34.18 15.09 20.68
N ARG A 159 34.43 14.86 19.38
CA ARG A 159 33.70 13.88 18.55
C ARG A 159 33.90 12.43 19.01
N LEU A 160 35.04 12.12 19.65
CA LEU A 160 35.36 10.81 20.23
C LEU A 160 34.68 10.54 21.59
N TYR A 161 34.27 11.58 22.32
CA TYR A 161 33.56 11.45 23.60
C TYR A 161 32.04 11.29 23.45
N ILE A 162 31.50 11.55 22.27
CA ILE A 162 30.11 11.21 21.91
C ILE A 162 30.09 9.78 21.38
N LYS A 163 30.25 8.79 22.26
CA LYS A 163 29.69 7.47 21.97
C LYS A 163 28.18 7.67 21.94
N LYS A 164 27.56 7.69 20.75
CA LYS A 164 26.11 7.49 20.64
C LYS A 164 25.80 6.25 21.49
N PRO A 165 24.91 6.32 22.51
CA PRO A 165 24.43 5.10 23.12
C PRO A 165 23.95 4.19 21.99
N LYS A 166 24.39 2.93 21.99
CA LYS A 166 23.85 1.93 21.07
C LYS A 166 22.39 1.79 21.47
N MET A 167 21.50 2.54 20.81
CA MET A 167 20.06 2.27 20.85
C MET A 167 19.91 0.78 20.57
N ALA A 168 19.21 0.06 21.44
CA ALA A 168 18.88 -1.34 21.17
C ALA A 168 18.17 -1.36 19.81
N GLN A 169 18.65 -2.20 18.90
CA GLN A 169 18.09 -2.24 17.56
C GLN A 169 16.67 -2.81 17.63
N LEU A 170 15.68 -1.98 17.27
CA LEU A 170 14.28 -2.38 17.18
C LEU A 170 14.13 -3.61 16.27
N HIS A 171 13.39 -4.61 16.73
CA HIS A 171 13.07 -5.81 15.98
C HIS A 171 11.57 -5.97 15.79
N VAL A 172 11.13 -5.86 14.53
CA VAL A 172 9.71 -5.95 14.14
C VAL A 172 9.47 -7.23 13.36
N LEU A 173 8.45 -8.00 13.77
CA LEU A 173 7.96 -9.13 13.00
C LEU A 173 6.79 -8.72 12.12
N PHE A 174 6.73 -9.28 10.91
CA PHE A 174 5.68 -9.03 9.93
C PHE A 174 4.99 -10.34 9.59
N PHE A 175 3.69 -10.46 9.89
CA PHE A 175 2.91 -11.67 9.70
C PHE A 175 1.73 -11.41 8.73
N PRO A 176 1.95 -11.60 7.41
CA PRO A 176 0.92 -11.40 6.39
C PRO A 176 -0.08 -12.56 6.34
N MET A 177 -1.30 -12.28 5.89
CA MET A 177 -2.20 -13.33 5.41
C MET A 177 -1.57 -14.02 4.19
N MET A 178 -1.67 -15.35 4.10
CA MET A 178 -1.06 -16.14 3.03
C MET A 178 -1.81 -16.00 1.70
N SER A 179 -1.77 -14.81 1.12
CA SER A 179 -2.28 -14.45 -0.21
C SER A 179 -1.40 -13.35 -0.80
N HIS A 180 -1.23 -13.31 -2.12
CA HIS A 180 -0.32 -12.35 -2.76
C HIS A 180 -0.71 -10.89 -2.52
N GLY A 181 -2.01 -10.60 -2.48
CA GLY A 181 -2.53 -9.27 -2.18
C GLY A 181 -2.09 -8.74 -0.81
N HIS A 182 -1.72 -9.61 0.12
CA HIS A 182 -1.31 -9.28 1.49
C HIS A 182 0.19 -9.48 1.72
N MET A 183 0.76 -10.56 1.20
CA MET A 183 2.18 -10.91 1.34
C MET A 183 3.10 -9.87 0.69
N ILE A 184 2.77 -9.44 -0.53
CA ILE A 184 3.61 -8.51 -1.30
C ILE A 184 3.70 -7.14 -0.63
N PRO A 185 2.58 -6.44 -0.30
CA PRO A 185 2.70 -5.16 0.38
C PRO A 185 3.31 -5.30 1.79
N THR A 186 3.11 -6.41 2.48
CA THR A 186 3.76 -6.64 3.79
C THR A 186 5.29 -6.75 3.65
N LEU A 187 5.78 -7.41 2.60
CA LEU A 187 7.21 -7.44 2.28
C LEU A 187 7.74 -6.03 1.97
N ASP A 188 7.01 -5.26 1.16
CA ASP A 188 7.38 -3.87 0.85
C ASP A 188 7.45 -3.00 2.13
N ILE A 189 6.49 -3.17 3.04
CA ILE A 189 6.50 -2.51 4.35
C ILE A 189 7.75 -2.92 5.15
N ALA A 190 8.04 -4.23 5.23
CA ALA A 190 9.21 -4.72 5.95
C ALA A 190 10.52 -4.16 5.38
N LYS A 191 10.64 -4.00 4.06
CA LYS A 191 11.76 -3.29 3.42
C LYS A 191 11.86 -1.84 3.87
N LEU A 192 10.74 -1.12 3.96
CA LEU A 192 10.71 0.28 4.40
C LEU A 192 11.18 0.45 5.86
N PHE A 193 10.85 -0.50 6.74
CA PHE A 193 11.38 -0.56 8.11
C PHE A 193 12.87 -0.89 8.13
N ALA A 194 13.29 -1.91 7.35
CA ALA A 194 14.70 -2.30 7.24
C ALA A 194 15.59 -1.15 6.74
N ALA A 195 15.11 -0.38 5.77
CA ALA A 195 15.77 0.82 5.25
C ALA A 195 16.00 1.91 6.32
N ARG A 196 15.29 1.86 7.45
CA ARG A 196 15.41 2.78 8.59
C ARG A 196 16.18 2.18 9.76
N GLY A 197 16.90 1.07 9.53
CA GLY A 197 17.76 0.42 10.53
C GLY A 197 17.03 -0.54 11.48
N VAL A 198 15.72 -0.75 11.28
CA VAL A 198 14.94 -1.72 12.04
C VAL A 198 15.25 -3.14 11.56
N LYS A 199 15.56 -4.06 12.47
CA LYS A 199 15.63 -5.47 12.12
C LYS A 199 14.22 -5.94 11.77
N SER A 200 14.01 -6.41 10.54
CA SER A 200 12.67 -6.71 10.02
C SER A 200 12.55 -8.16 9.62
N THR A 201 11.62 -8.92 10.20
CA THR A 201 11.54 -10.37 9.97
C THR A 201 10.15 -10.77 9.51
N ILE A 202 10.05 -11.40 8.34
CA ILE A 202 8.79 -11.94 7.81
C ILE A 202 8.49 -13.30 8.47
N ILE A 203 7.32 -13.45 9.06
CA ILE A 203 6.77 -14.75 9.45
C ILE A 203 5.99 -15.31 8.25
N THR A 204 6.30 -16.54 7.85
CA THR A 204 5.60 -17.20 6.74
C THR A 204 5.54 -18.71 6.94
N THR A 205 4.66 -19.38 6.21
CA THR A 205 4.54 -20.85 6.24
C THR A 205 5.58 -21.49 5.28
N PRO A 206 5.95 -22.77 5.48
CA PRO A 206 6.97 -23.46 4.69
C PRO A 206 6.82 -23.36 3.16
N LEU A 207 5.61 -23.52 2.62
CA LEU A 207 5.35 -23.45 1.17
C LEU A 207 5.40 -22.02 0.63
N ASN A 208 5.24 -21.02 1.47
CA ASN A 208 5.27 -19.61 1.06
C ASN A 208 6.66 -18.96 1.20
N VAL A 209 7.66 -19.65 1.77
CA VAL A 209 9.01 -19.11 1.99
C VAL A 209 9.64 -18.58 0.71
N HIS A 210 9.50 -19.31 -0.39
CA HIS A 210 10.15 -18.98 -1.66
C HIS A 210 9.73 -17.62 -2.24
N TYR A 211 8.53 -17.12 -1.90
CA TYR A 211 8.08 -15.78 -2.31
C TYR A 211 8.84 -14.63 -1.64
N PHE A 212 9.56 -14.90 -0.54
CA PHE A 212 10.29 -13.88 0.20
C PHE A 212 11.81 -14.01 0.07
N THR A 213 12.33 -15.23 -0.15
CA THR A 213 13.76 -15.55 -0.08
C THR A 213 14.64 -14.60 -0.89
N LYS A 214 14.44 -14.53 -2.22
CA LYS A 214 15.27 -13.70 -3.11
C LYS A 214 15.29 -12.23 -2.68
N SER A 215 14.10 -11.70 -2.37
CA SER A 215 13.97 -10.30 -1.96
C SER A 215 14.61 -10.01 -0.61
N VAL A 216 14.57 -10.94 0.35
CA VAL A 216 15.22 -10.80 1.65
C VAL A 216 16.73 -10.88 1.52
N GLU A 217 17.25 -11.82 0.73
CA GLU A 217 18.68 -11.98 0.42
C GLU A 217 19.25 -10.70 -0.20
N ARG A 218 18.61 -10.19 -1.25
CA ARG A 218 19.01 -8.95 -1.91
C ARG A 218 18.97 -7.75 -0.96
N THR A 219 17.96 -7.65 -0.11
CA THR A 219 17.86 -6.55 0.87
C THR A 219 19.00 -6.63 1.90
N ASN A 220 19.42 -7.84 2.28
CA ASN A 220 20.59 -8.06 3.13
C ASN A 220 21.91 -7.73 2.42
N GLU A 221 22.04 -8.02 1.12
CA GLU A 221 23.21 -7.65 0.31
C GLU A 221 23.39 -6.12 0.22
N LEU A 222 22.29 -5.36 0.26
CA LEU A 222 22.30 -3.90 0.35
C LEU A 222 22.67 -3.38 1.76
N GLY A 223 22.95 -4.26 2.73
CA GLY A 223 23.39 -3.93 4.07
C GLY A 223 22.27 -3.70 5.09
N PHE A 224 21.02 -3.97 4.73
CA PHE A 224 19.88 -3.92 5.66
C PHE A 224 19.74 -5.25 6.42
N GLN A 225 18.91 -5.28 7.47
CA GLN A 225 18.69 -6.48 8.29
C GLN A 225 17.29 -7.02 8.11
N MET A 226 17.16 -8.01 7.23
CA MET A 226 15.93 -8.76 6.99
C MET A 226 16.08 -10.25 7.28
N GLY A 227 15.01 -10.85 7.80
CA GLY A 227 14.95 -12.29 8.09
C GLY A 227 13.64 -12.93 7.67
N ILE A 228 13.63 -14.26 7.66
CA ILE A 228 12.42 -15.07 7.48
C ILE A 228 12.33 -16.05 8.65
N LEU A 229 11.18 -16.10 9.31
CA LEU A 229 10.82 -17.10 10.29
C LEU A 229 9.70 -17.99 9.75
N LYS A 230 9.94 -19.30 9.78
CA LYS A 230 8.95 -20.28 9.37
C LYS A 230 8.04 -20.58 10.55
N ILE A 231 6.75 -20.29 10.42
CA ILE A 231 5.74 -20.73 11.38
C ILE A 231 5.36 -22.18 11.09
N ASP A 232 5.22 -22.98 12.15
CA ASP A 232 4.77 -24.36 12.00
C ASP A 232 3.29 -24.37 11.65
N SER A 233 3.00 -24.64 10.38
CA SER A 233 1.67 -24.75 9.80
C SER A 233 1.02 -26.12 10.04
N ARG A 234 1.64 -27.03 10.80
CA ARG A 234 1.03 -28.33 11.13
C ARG A 234 0.39 -28.32 12.52
N PRO A 235 -0.88 -28.75 12.66
CA PRO A 235 -1.81 -29.16 11.63
C PRO A 235 -2.72 -27.98 11.23
N LEU A 236 -2.78 -27.63 9.95
CA LEU A 236 -3.96 -26.96 9.38
C LEU A 236 -4.87 -28.09 8.83
N PRO A 237 -5.91 -28.61 9.52
CA PRO A 237 -6.94 -29.42 8.88
C PRO A 237 -8.13 -28.53 8.50
N PRO A 238 -8.81 -28.84 7.38
CA PRO A 238 -9.23 -30.20 7.00
C PRO A 238 -8.32 -30.86 5.95
N ALA A 239 -8.47 -32.18 5.72
CA ALA A 239 -7.76 -32.90 4.65
C ALA A 239 -7.93 -32.26 3.26
N CYS A 240 -9.00 -31.48 3.06
CA CYS A 240 -9.25 -30.71 1.83
C CYS A 240 -8.27 -29.54 1.59
N LEU A 241 -7.44 -29.17 2.58
CA LEU A 241 -6.40 -28.15 2.47
C LEU A 241 -4.99 -28.74 2.60
N GLU A 242 -4.85 -30.08 2.54
CA GLU A 242 -3.55 -30.72 2.63
C GLU A 242 -2.62 -30.22 1.51
N GLY A 243 -1.45 -29.68 1.89
CA GLY A 243 -0.53 -29.06 0.95
C GLY A 243 -0.93 -27.68 0.44
N CYS A 244 -2.03 -27.09 0.92
CA CYS A 244 -2.47 -25.74 0.57
C CYS A 244 -2.21 -24.76 1.72
N GLU A 245 -1.18 -23.93 1.57
CA GLU A 245 -0.86 -22.86 2.54
C GLU A 245 -1.10 -21.46 1.98
N ASN A 246 -1.69 -21.33 0.79
CA ASN A 246 -1.88 -20.03 0.12
C ASN A 246 -3.28 -19.94 -0.51
N VAL A 247 -4.01 -18.87 -0.20
CA VAL A 247 -5.38 -18.61 -0.68
C VAL A 247 -5.44 -18.57 -2.22
N ASP A 248 -4.39 -18.05 -2.87
CA ASP A 248 -4.36 -17.94 -4.34
C ASP A 248 -4.25 -19.30 -5.05
N HIS A 249 -3.95 -20.38 -4.32
CA HIS A 249 -3.92 -21.76 -4.82
C HIS A 249 -5.18 -22.55 -4.49
N ILE A 250 -6.18 -21.92 -3.85
CA ILE A 250 -7.46 -22.55 -3.59
C ILE A 250 -8.25 -22.66 -4.90
N THR A 251 -8.66 -23.88 -5.24
CA THR A 251 -9.32 -24.19 -6.51
C THR A 251 -10.82 -23.89 -6.50
N SER A 252 -11.47 -23.98 -5.34
CA SER A 252 -12.91 -23.68 -5.14
C SER A 252 -13.12 -22.64 -4.04
N ASP A 253 -13.97 -21.65 -4.33
CA ASP A 253 -14.26 -20.55 -3.42
C ASP A 253 -14.93 -21.06 -2.12
N ASP A 254 -15.62 -22.21 -2.15
CA ASP A 254 -16.20 -22.88 -0.98
C ASP A 254 -15.17 -23.33 0.08
N LEU A 255 -13.89 -23.43 -0.31
CA LEU A 255 -12.81 -23.82 0.60
C LEU A 255 -12.18 -22.61 1.32
N ILE A 256 -12.47 -21.39 0.89
CA ILE A 256 -11.93 -20.16 1.49
C ILE A 256 -12.30 -20.04 2.98
N PRO A 257 -13.56 -20.26 3.41
CA PRO A 257 -13.91 -20.23 4.83
C PRO A 257 -13.12 -21.24 5.68
N ASN A 258 -12.92 -22.46 5.14
CA ASN A 258 -12.13 -23.49 5.81
C ASN A 258 -10.66 -23.05 5.97
N PHE A 259 -10.12 -22.32 4.99
CA PHE A 259 -8.76 -21.79 5.06
C PHE A 259 -8.64 -20.76 6.19
N PHE A 260 -9.55 -19.79 6.26
CA PHE A 260 -9.58 -18.80 7.35
C PHE A 260 -9.71 -19.47 8.72
N LYS A 261 -10.58 -20.48 8.84
CA LYS A 261 -10.71 -21.28 10.06
C LYS A 261 -9.42 -22.00 10.42
N ALA A 262 -8.73 -22.61 9.45
CA ALA A 262 -7.45 -23.25 9.70
C ALA A 262 -6.41 -22.24 10.22
N THR A 263 -6.40 -21.00 9.72
CA THR A 263 -5.45 -19.99 10.18
C THR A 263 -5.56 -19.64 11.67
N THR A 264 -6.71 -19.88 12.32
CA THR A 264 -6.83 -19.66 13.77
C THR A 264 -5.95 -20.63 14.57
N MET A 265 -5.57 -21.76 13.99
CA MET A 265 -4.66 -22.73 14.59
C MET A 265 -3.21 -22.26 14.61
N LEU A 266 -2.88 -21.18 13.88
CA LEU A 266 -1.54 -20.56 13.89
C LEU A 266 -1.28 -19.74 15.16
N GLN A 267 -2.28 -19.54 16.02
CA GLN A 267 -2.13 -18.84 17.30
C GLN A 267 -1.04 -19.47 18.18
N GLY A 268 -1.16 -20.76 18.51
CA GLY A 268 -0.17 -21.47 19.31
C GLY A 268 1.24 -21.50 18.69
N PRO A 269 1.38 -21.81 17.39
CA PRO A 269 2.65 -21.66 16.66
C PRO A 269 3.26 -20.26 16.74
N LEU A 270 2.47 -19.19 16.64
CA LEU A 270 2.97 -17.82 16.75
C LEU A 270 3.48 -17.54 18.16
N GLU A 271 2.75 -17.94 19.20
CA GLU A 271 3.19 -17.80 20.60
C GLU A 271 4.55 -18.50 20.82
N ARG A 272 4.71 -19.72 20.32
CA ARG A 272 6.00 -20.46 20.42
C ARG A 272 7.15 -19.80 19.66
N LEU A 273 6.85 -19.02 18.61
CA LEU A 273 7.87 -18.23 17.91
C LEU A 273 8.28 -17.02 18.75
N LEU A 274 7.31 -16.30 19.31
CA LEU A 274 7.55 -15.14 20.16
C LEU A 274 8.30 -15.50 21.45
N ASP A 275 8.09 -16.71 22.01
CA ASP A 275 8.87 -17.24 23.13
C ASP A 275 10.37 -17.38 22.83
N LYS A 276 10.74 -17.58 21.56
CA LYS A 276 12.12 -17.87 21.15
C LYS A 276 12.88 -16.64 20.67
N VAL A 277 12.17 -15.58 20.35
CA VAL A 277 12.73 -14.41 19.67
C VAL A 277 12.30 -13.16 20.42
N ARG A 278 13.28 -12.41 20.93
CA ARG A 278 13.01 -11.08 21.45
C ARG A 278 12.60 -10.18 20.30
N VAL A 279 11.41 -9.59 20.43
CA VAL A 279 10.79 -8.70 19.45
C VAL A 279 10.21 -7.51 20.19
N ASP A 280 10.08 -6.40 19.50
CA ASP A 280 9.60 -5.15 20.07
C ASP A 280 8.24 -4.75 19.49
N CYS A 281 7.83 -5.32 18.34
CA CYS A 281 6.53 -5.09 17.73
C CYS A 281 6.13 -6.23 16.80
N LEU A 282 4.82 -6.48 16.70
CA LEU A 282 4.22 -7.37 15.70
C LEU A 282 3.35 -6.56 14.74
N VAL A 283 3.71 -6.55 13.46
CA VAL A 283 2.81 -6.12 12.37
C VAL A 283 2.10 -7.36 11.87
N ALA A 284 0.79 -7.45 12.07
CA ALA A 284 0.01 -8.61 11.67
C ALA A 284 -1.19 -8.19 10.81
N ASP A 285 -1.51 -9.01 9.83
CA ASP A 285 -2.66 -8.81 8.96
C ASP A 285 -3.96 -8.69 9.75
N VAL A 286 -4.91 -7.90 9.24
CA VAL A 286 -6.24 -7.74 9.84
C VAL A 286 -6.95 -9.08 10.03
N PHE A 287 -6.73 -10.05 9.13
CA PHE A 287 -7.38 -11.36 9.18
C PHE A 287 -6.91 -12.27 10.33
N PHE A 288 -5.94 -11.85 11.15
CA PHE A 288 -5.54 -12.54 12.37
C PHE A 288 -5.98 -11.79 13.62
N PRO A 289 -7.29 -11.66 13.93
CA PRO A 289 -7.73 -10.86 15.08
C PRO A 289 -7.11 -11.33 16.41
N TRP A 290 -6.91 -12.63 16.57
CA TRP A 290 -6.26 -13.26 17.72
C TRP A 290 -4.80 -12.82 17.94
N ALA A 291 -4.13 -12.23 16.95
CA ALA A 291 -2.75 -11.78 17.09
C ALA A 291 -2.61 -10.58 18.05
N THR A 292 -3.69 -9.84 18.34
CA THR A 292 -3.68 -8.76 19.33
C THR A 292 -3.50 -9.33 20.73
N ASP A 293 -4.27 -10.37 21.05
CA ASP A 293 -4.18 -11.06 22.34
C ASP A 293 -2.83 -11.73 22.51
N VAL A 294 -2.30 -12.34 21.43
CA VAL A 294 -0.95 -12.90 21.43
C VAL A 294 0.09 -11.82 21.68
N ALA A 295 0.08 -10.70 20.96
CA ALA A 295 1.03 -9.61 21.18
C ALA A 295 0.96 -9.05 22.62
N ALA A 296 -0.25 -8.87 23.15
CA ALA A 296 -0.47 -8.42 24.51
C ALA A 296 0.11 -9.39 25.56
N LYS A 297 -0.01 -10.70 25.36
CA LYS A 297 0.59 -11.74 26.22
C LYS A 297 2.12 -11.61 26.33
N PHE A 298 2.77 -11.16 25.26
CA PHE A 298 4.21 -10.91 25.22
C PHE A 298 4.60 -9.46 25.57
N GLY A 299 3.63 -8.60 25.91
CA GLY A 299 3.87 -7.20 26.27
C GLY A 299 4.39 -6.35 25.10
N ILE A 300 4.08 -6.73 23.86
CA ILE A 300 4.51 -5.99 22.66
C ILE A 300 3.31 -5.34 21.96
N PRO A 301 3.48 -4.15 21.33
CA PRO A 301 2.46 -3.57 20.49
C PRO A 301 2.17 -4.44 19.26
N ARG A 302 0.88 -4.55 18.91
CA ARG A 302 0.45 -5.01 17.59
C ARG A 302 0.02 -3.85 16.73
N LEU A 303 0.60 -3.74 15.54
CA LEU A 303 0.09 -2.92 14.45
C LEU A 303 -0.71 -3.80 13.49
N VAL A 304 -1.93 -3.37 13.16
CA VAL A 304 -2.76 -4.06 12.17
C VAL A 304 -2.40 -3.52 10.79
N PHE A 305 -2.15 -4.42 9.83
CA PHE A 305 -2.03 -4.04 8.43
C PHE A 305 -3.36 -4.26 7.69
N HIS A 306 -3.90 -3.18 7.14
CA HIS A 306 -5.02 -3.24 6.20
C HIS A 306 -4.52 -3.02 4.77
N GLY A 307 -4.83 -3.96 3.87
CA GLY A 307 -4.52 -3.84 2.44
C GLY A 307 -5.40 -2.85 1.66
N THR A 308 -6.14 -1.97 2.35
CA THR A 308 -7.15 -1.07 1.74
C THR A 308 -6.91 0.40 2.13
N SER A 309 -7.71 1.32 1.59
CA SER A 309 -7.56 2.77 1.72
C SER A 309 -8.37 3.35 2.90
N PHE A 310 -8.10 4.60 3.31
CA PHE A 310 -8.87 5.23 4.39
C PHE A 310 -10.35 5.39 4.02
N PHE A 311 -10.64 5.75 2.77
CA PHE A 311 -12.02 5.83 2.27
C PHE A 311 -12.79 4.54 2.54
N ALA A 312 -12.24 3.40 2.12
CA ALA A 312 -12.90 2.11 2.26
C ALA A 312 -13.07 1.71 3.75
N LEU A 313 -12.06 1.99 4.59
CA LEU A 313 -12.14 1.73 6.02
C LEU A 313 -13.26 2.54 6.68
N CYS A 314 -13.37 3.83 6.35
CA CYS A 314 -14.41 4.71 6.91
C CYS A 314 -15.80 4.34 6.39
N ALA A 315 -15.93 4.08 5.08
CA ALA A 315 -17.20 3.71 4.47
C ALA A 315 -17.72 2.39 5.04
N SER A 316 -16.88 1.36 5.11
CA SER A 316 -17.27 0.05 5.66
C SER A 316 -17.63 0.14 7.14
N GLU A 317 -16.92 0.98 7.93
CA GLU A 317 -17.24 1.19 9.34
C GLU A 317 -18.60 1.90 9.53
N ASN A 318 -18.89 2.93 8.74
CA ASN A 318 -20.19 3.62 8.82
C ASN A 318 -21.34 2.74 8.31
N VAL A 319 -21.16 1.97 7.24
CA VAL A 319 -22.17 0.98 6.80
C VAL A 319 -22.47 -0.01 7.92
N ARG A 320 -21.45 -0.49 8.63
CA ARG A 320 -21.59 -1.40 9.78
C ARG A 320 -22.30 -0.76 10.98
N LEU A 321 -21.91 0.47 11.34
CA LEU A 321 -22.45 1.15 12.51
C LEU A 321 -23.93 1.51 12.34
N TYR A 322 -24.33 1.93 11.15
CA TYR A 322 -25.65 2.51 10.91
C TYR A 322 -26.59 1.62 10.10
N ASN A 323 -26.07 0.60 9.41
CA ASN A 323 -26.84 -0.34 8.59
C ASN A 323 -27.83 0.32 7.59
N PRO A 324 -27.43 1.40 6.86
CA PRO A 324 -28.36 2.16 6.00
C PRO A 324 -28.93 1.31 4.85
N HIS A 325 -28.21 0.28 4.45
CA HIS A 325 -28.66 -0.68 3.45
C HIS A 325 -29.92 -1.46 3.86
N ARG A 326 -30.29 -1.51 5.15
CA ARG A 326 -31.52 -2.19 5.59
C ARG A 326 -32.78 -1.39 5.34
N GLU A 327 -32.65 -0.10 5.12
CA GLU A 327 -33.79 0.80 4.94
C GLU A 327 -34.31 0.81 3.50
N VAL A 328 -33.54 0.26 2.55
CA VAL A 328 -33.92 0.21 1.13
C VAL A 328 -34.66 -1.08 0.77
N SER A 329 -35.62 -0.93 -0.14
CA SER A 329 -36.61 -1.93 -0.54
C SER A 329 -36.12 -2.91 -1.62
N SER A 330 -35.05 -2.57 -2.34
CA SER A 330 -34.44 -3.43 -3.37
C SER A 330 -32.90 -3.37 -3.35
N ASP A 331 -32.26 -4.30 -4.05
CA ASP A 331 -30.79 -4.41 -4.04
C ASP A 331 -30.10 -3.34 -4.91
N ASP A 332 -30.82 -2.78 -5.87
CA ASP A 332 -30.38 -1.71 -6.76
C ASP A 332 -30.76 -0.30 -6.24
N GLU A 333 -31.59 -0.22 -5.21
CA GLU A 333 -31.98 1.05 -4.61
C GLU A 333 -30.78 1.69 -3.87
N PRO A 334 -30.40 2.93 -4.21
CA PRO A 334 -29.27 3.59 -3.58
C PRO A 334 -29.63 4.06 -2.16
N PHE A 335 -28.71 3.84 -1.22
CA PHE A 335 -28.73 4.44 0.12
C PHE A 335 -27.52 5.36 0.32
N LEU A 336 -27.66 6.34 1.21
CA LEU A 336 -26.55 7.23 1.61
C LEU A 336 -25.76 6.56 2.73
N VAL A 337 -24.43 6.57 2.64
CA VAL A 337 -23.57 6.17 3.76
C VAL A 337 -23.47 7.38 4.72
N PRO A 338 -23.98 7.25 5.96
CA PRO A 338 -24.01 8.36 6.90
C PRO A 338 -22.61 8.76 7.38
N ASP A 339 -22.51 10.00 7.86
CA ASP A 339 -21.35 10.59 8.54
C ASP A 339 -20.01 10.58 7.81
N LEU A 340 -19.96 10.19 6.53
CA LEU A 340 -18.73 10.34 5.75
C LEU A 340 -18.45 11.82 5.42
N PRO A 341 -17.17 12.19 5.24
CA PRO A 341 -16.80 13.54 4.80
C PRO A 341 -17.49 13.99 3.51
N HIS A 342 -17.80 13.04 2.62
CA HIS A 342 -18.52 13.29 1.37
C HIS A 342 -19.84 12.53 1.36
N GLN A 343 -20.82 13.03 0.60
CA GLN A 343 -22.07 12.30 0.34
C GLN A 343 -21.78 11.16 -0.63
N ILE A 344 -21.72 9.94 -0.09
CA ILE A 344 -21.46 8.72 -0.84
C ILE A 344 -22.72 7.88 -0.84
N SER A 345 -23.22 7.56 -2.03
CA SER A 345 -24.33 6.65 -2.19
C SER A 345 -23.83 5.30 -2.69
N LEU A 346 -24.34 4.22 -2.10
CA LEU A 346 -24.07 2.84 -2.49
C LEU A 346 -25.39 2.08 -2.68
N THR A 347 -25.36 0.98 -3.40
CA THR A 347 -26.45 -0.01 -3.45
C THR A 347 -26.07 -1.27 -2.67
N LYS A 348 -27.03 -2.15 -2.35
CA LYS A 348 -26.71 -3.43 -1.67
C LYS A 348 -25.75 -4.27 -2.51
N MET A 349 -25.94 -4.28 -3.83
CA MET A 349 -25.07 -4.98 -4.77
C MET A 349 -23.61 -4.51 -4.76
N GLN A 350 -23.32 -3.32 -4.24
CA GLN A 350 -21.97 -2.77 -4.11
C GLN A 350 -21.29 -3.10 -2.77
N LEU A 351 -22.03 -3.69 -1.82
CA LEU A 351 -21.50 -4.17 -0.55
C LEU A 351 -20.90 -5.57 -0.69
N SER A 352 -20.04 -5.99 0.24
CA SER A 352 -19.59 -7.39 0.25
C SER A 352 -20.77 -8.33 0.56
N PRO A 353 -20.75 -9.61 0.11
CA PRO A 353 -21.84 -10.55 0.39
C PRO A 353 -22.21 -10.62 1.88
N GLU A 354 -21.22 -10.51 2.76
CA GLU A 354 -21.38 -10.56 4.22
C GLU A 354 -21.86 -9.23 4.83
N GLU A 355 -21.75 -8.13 4.09
CA GLU A 355 -22.38 -6.85 4.43
C GLU A 355 -23.83 -6.79 3.91
N GLN A 356 -24.22 -7.68 2.98
CA GLN A 356 -25.57 -7.77 2.43
C GLN A 356 -26.49 -8.69 3.27
N ASP A 357 -25.96 -9.81 3.78
CA ASP A 357 -26.73 -10.83 4.51
C ASP A 357 -26.10 -11.13 5.89
N GLU A 358 -26.92 -11.09 6.95
CA GLU A 358 -26.54 -11.42 8.33
C GLU A 358 -26.59 -12.92 8.65
N SER A 359 -26.73 -13.79 7.65
CA SER A 359 -26.66 -15.23 7.90
C SER A 359 -25.45 -15.59 8.78
N GLU A 360 -25.71 -16.30 9.88
CA GLU A 360 -24.66 -16.73 10.82
C GLU A 360 -23.64 -17.58 10.05
N SER A 361 -22.51 -16.98 9.72
CA SER A 361 -21.41 -17.63 9.02
C SER A 361 -20.12 -17.44 9.81
N ASP A 362 -19.21 -18.42 9.71
CA ASP A 362 -17.88 -18.36 10.32
C ASP A 362 -17.12 -17.08 9.86
N PHE A 363 -17.42 -16.55 8.68
CA PHE A 363 -16.78 -15.33 8.15
C PHE A 363 -17.39 -14.03 8.72
N ALA A 364 -18.69 -14.00 8.98
CA ALA A 364 -19.33 -12.87 9.66
C ALA A 364 -18.76 -12.69 11.08
N GLU A 365 -18.61 -13.81 11.82
CA GLU A 365 -17.97 -13.83 13.14
C GLU A 365 -16.50 -13.36 13.06
N LEU A 366 -15.75 -13.84 12.06
CA LEU A 366 -14.36 -13.38 11.83
C LEU A 366 -14.30 -11.86 11.64
N ARG A 367 -15.22 -11.29 10.85
CA ARG A 367 -15.27 -9.85 10.60
C ARG A 367 -15.54 -9.04 11.86
N ILE A 368 -16.44 -9.50 12.74
CA ILE A 368 -16.68 -8.87 14.05
C ILE A 368 -15.37 -8.84 14.85
N ARG A 369 -14.69 -9.98 14.95
CA ARG A 369 -13.41 -10.09 15.68
C ARG A 369 -12.31 -9.23 15.05
N MET A 370 -12.24 -9.13 13.73
CA MET A 370 -11.30 -8.24 13.03
C MET A 370 -11.44 -6.80 13.53
N LYS A 371 -12.69 -6.32 13.68
CA LYS A 371 -12.96 -4.96 14.14
C LYS A 371 -12.70 -4.74 15.62
N GLU A 372 -13.08 -5.69 16.47
CA GLU A 372 -12.75 -5.64 17.91
C GLU A 372 -11.23 -5.66 18.14
N SER A 373 -10.52 -6.48 17.35
CA SER A 373 -9.07 -6.55 17.37
C SER A 373 -8.40 -5.28 16.86
N GLU A 374 -8.95 -4.63 15.83
CA GLU A 374 -8.45 -3.34 15.32
C GLU A 374 -8.55 -2.25 16.41
N LEU A 375 -9.70 -2.21 17.10
CA LEU A 375 -10.01 -1.33 18.23
C LEU A 375 -9.05 -1.47 19.41
N SER A 376 -8.67 -2.69 19.75
CA SER A 376 -7.78 -2.99 20.89
C SER A 376 -6.30 -3.05 20.52
N SER A 377 -5.95 -2.95 19.23
CA SER A 377 -4.57 -2.93 18.77
C SER A 377 -3.86 -1.62 19.11
N TYR A 378 -2.54 -1.57 18.92
CA TYR A 378 -1.77 -0.34 19.09
C TYR A 378 -2.16 0.71 18.03
N GLY A 379 -2.48 0.26 16.82
CA GLY A 379 -2.95 1.10 15.72
C GLY A 379 -2.79 0.43 14.36
N VAL A 380 -3.04 1.19 13.30
CA VAL A 380 -3.17 0.67 11.94
C VAL A 380 -2.11 1.24 10.99
N ILE A 381 -1.48 0.36 10.21
CA ILE A 381 -0.66 0.76 9.06
C ILE A 381 -1.54 0.74 7.81
N VAL A 382 -1.58 1.87 7.10
CA VAL A 382 -2.37 2.02 5.88
C VAL A 382 -1.43 2.27 4.69
N ASN A 383 -1.57 1.47 3.64
CA ASN A 383 -0.87 1.66 2.37
C ASN A 383 -1.56 2.74 1.52
N SER A 384 -1.59 3.96 2.06
CA SER A 384 -2.08 5.18 1.42
C SER A 384 -1.14 6.34 1.78
N PHE A 385 -1.42 7.55 1.31
CA PHE A 385 -0.70 8.76 1.70
C PHE A 385 -1.68 9.91 1.96
N TYR A 386 -1.34 10.78 2.92
CA TYR A 386 -2.26 11.80 3.44
C TYR A 386 -3.00 12.62 2.38
N LYS A 387 -2.26 13.09 1.36
CA LYS A 387 -2.81 13.98 0.35
C LYS A 387 -3.81 13.30 -0.61
N LEU A 388 -3.81 11.97 -0.68
CA LEU A 388 -4.77 11.22 -1.51
C LEU A 388 -6.18 11.26 -0.91
N GLU A 389 -6.27 11.14 0.41
CA GLU A 389 -7.52 10.88 1.13
C GLU A 389 -7.58 11.71 2.42
N THR A 390 -7.18 12.99 2.38
CA THR A 390 -6.97 13.85 3.56
C THR A 390 -8.13 13.83 4.53
N GLU A 391 -9.35 14.11 4.05
CA GLU A 391 -10.54 14.15 4.89
C GLU A 391 -10.90 12.79 5.50
N TYR A 392 -10.61 11.69 4.80
CA TYR A 392 -10.86 10.33 5.31
C TYR A 392 -9.77 9.89 6.29
N ALA A 393 -8.52 10.28 6.08
CA ALA A 393 -7.44 10.06 7.05
C ALA A 393 -7.74 10.82 8.36
N ASP A 394 -8.19 12.05 8.27
CA ASP A 394 -8.60 12.86 9.42
C ASP A 394 -9.86 12.30 10.08
N TYR A 395 -10.87 11.88 9.31
CA TYR A 395 -12.07 11.24 9.84
C TYR A 395 -11.71 9.96 10.62
N TYR A 396 -10.87 9.09 10.03
CA TYR A 396 -10.43 7.86 10.68
C TYR A 396 -9.71 8.12 12.00
N LYS A 397 -8.78 9.09 12.02
CA LYS A 397 -8.02 9.43 13.22
C LYS A 397 -8.86 10.17 14.27
N ASN A 398 -9.61 11.18 13.84
CA ASN A 398 -10.21 12.16 14.75
C ASN A 398 -11.67 11.85 15.09
N VAL A 399 -12.43 11.26 14.18
CA VAL A 399 -13.85 10.91 14.40
C VAL A 399 -13.97 9.47 14.88
N LEU A 400 -13.38 8.51 14.16
CA LEU A 400 -13.38 7.10 14.59
C LEU A 400 -12.38 6.82 15.74
N LYS A 401 -11.56 7.80 16.13
CA LYS A 401 -10.59 7.72 17.23
C LYS A 401 -9.64 6.53 17.09
N ARG A 402 -9.12 6.32 15.87
CA ARG A 402 -8.17 5.25 15.56
C ARG A 402 -6.76 5.81 15.40
N ARG A 403 -5.77 5.11 15.94
CA ARG A 403 -4.35 5.42 15.66
C ARG A 403 -3.99 4.82 14.31
N ALA A 404 -3.42 5.61 13.41
CA ALA A 404 -3.03 5.14 12.09
C ALA A 404 -1.84 5.90 11.50
N TRP A 405 -1.06 5.21 10.67
CA TRP A 405 0.06 5.78 9.93
C TRP A 405 -0.09 5.46 8.45
N HIS A 406 0.01 6.48 7.62
CA HIS A 406 0.01 6.33 6.17
C HIS A 406 1.45 6.24 5.66
N ILE A 407 1.85 5.06 5.20
CA ILE A 407 3.24 4.81 4.79
C ILE A 407 3.37 4.46 3.31
N GLY A 408 2.26 4.57 2.59
CA GLY A 408 2.17 4.23 1.18
C GLY A 408 2.56 5.37 0.23
N PRO A 409 2.58 5.07 -1.08
CA PRO A 409 2.41 3.74 -1.65
C PRO A 409 3.68 2.89 -1.48
N VAL A 410 3.56 1.74 -0.79
CA VAL A 410 4.73 0.97 -0.37
C VAL A 410 5.44 0.27 -1.52
N SER A 411 4.76 0.04 -2.65
CA SER A 411 5.34 -0.55 -3.85
C SER A 411 6.52 0.24 -4.41
N LEU A 412 6.57 1.56 -4.17
CA LEU A 412 7.63 2.44 -4.65
C LEU A 412 8.95 2.29 -3.88
N CYS A 413 9.03 1.40 -2.88
CA CYS A 413 10.31 1.01 -2.30
C CYS A 413 11.17 0.21 -3.29
N ASN A 414 10.56 -0.40 -4.31
CA ASN A 414 11.24 -1.18 -5.35
C ASN A 414 11.69 -0.23 -6.47
N ARG A 415 12.96 0.17 -6.47
CA ARG A 415 13.50 1.22 -7.35
C ARG A 415 14.16 0.66 -8.60
N GLU A 416 14.98 -0.38 -8.44
CA GLU A 416 15.70 -1.00 -9.55
C GLU A 416 14.75 -1.86 -10.39
N ILE A 417 15.07 -2.04 -11.68
CA ILE A 417 14.25 -2.83 -12.62
C ILE A 417 14.03 -4.24 -12.07
N GLU A 418 15.11 -4.88 -11.62
CA GLU A 418 15.07 -6.22 -11.06
C GLU A 418 14.20 -6.30 -9.78
N ASP A 419 14.20 -5.26 -8.92
CA ASP A 419 13.32 -5.21 -7.74
C ASP A 419 11.84 -5.17 -8.15
N LYS A 420 11.53 -4.45 -9.23
CA LYS A 420 10.17 -4.29 -9.73
C LYS A 420 9.67 -5.55 -10.43
N ALA A 421 10.55 -6.24 -11.16
CA ALA A 421 10.25 -7.53 -11.80
C ALA A 421 10.04 -8.65 -10.77
N GLN A 422 10.92 -8.72 -9.77
CA GLN A 422 10.85 -9.75 -8.72
C GLN A 422 9.80 -9.45 -7.65
N ARG A 423 9.00 -8.39 -7.81
CA ARG A 423 7.93 -8.03 -6.88
C ARG A 423 6.73 -8.96 -7.03
N GLY A 424 6.67 -9.98 -6.17
CA GLY A 424 5.56 -10.93 -6.11
C GLY A 424 5.92 -12.29 -6.67
N LYS A 425 5.07 -12.86 -7.53
CA LYS A 425 5.40 -14.09 -8.25
C LYS A 425 6.34 -13.78 -9.41
N GLU A 426 7.04 -14.79 -9.90
CA GLU A 426 7.80 -14.68 -11.15
C GLU A 426 6.85 -14.32 -12.29
N ALA A 427 7.22 -13.31 -13.07
CA ALA A 427 6.41 -12.85 -14.19
C ALA A 427 6.36 -13.92 -15.28
N SER A 428 5.21 -14.04 -15.94
CA SER A 428 5.06 -14.96 -17.09
C SER A 428 5.71 -14.44 -18.37
N ILE A 429 6.35 -13.27 -18.32
CA ILE A 429 6.99 -12.59 -19.45
C ILE A 429 8.34 -12.02 -19.02
N ASP A 430 9.25 -11.83 -19.97
CA ASP A 430 10.55 -11.21 -19.70
C ASP A 430 10.41 -9.68 -19.54
N GLU A 431 11.30 -9.07 -18.75
CA GLU A 431 11.37 -7.62 -18.57
C GLU A 431 11.52 -6.86 -19.90
N HIS A 432 12.21 -7.46 -20.86
CA HIS A 432 12.48 -6.88 -22.18
C HIS A 432 11.22 -6.77 -23.05
N ASP A 433 10.22 -7.62 -22.84
CA ASP A 433 8.99 -7.68 -23.65
C ASP A 433 8.06 -6.48 -23.39
N ILE A 434 8.22 -5.79 -22.26
CA ILE A 434 7.40 -4.65 -21.86
C ILE A 434 7.78 -3.38 -22.66
N GLY A 435 9.02 -3.28 -23.17
CA GLY A 435 9.61 -2.03 -23.66
C GLY A 435 9.32 -1.64 -25.12
N ALA A 436 8.61 -2.47 -25.90
CA ALA A 436 8.55 -2.29 -27.36
C ALA A 436 7.42 -1.38 -27.89
N LEU A 437 6.35 -1.12 -27.12
CA LEU A 437 5.13 -0.45 -27.60
C LEU A 437 4.39 0.30 -26.48
N LYS A 438 3.41 1.17 -26.82
CA LYS A 438 2.65 1.96 -25.84
C LYS A 438 1.47 1.15 -25.30
N TRP A 439 1.70 0.48 -24.17
CA TRP A 439 0.74 -0.44 -23.57
C TRP A 439 -0.11 0.13 -22.43
N ARG A 440 -1.34 -0.39 -22.24
CA ARG A 440 -2.25 -0.06 -21.12
C ARG A 440 -3.07 -1.27 -20.65
N LEU A 441 -3.42 -1.32 -19.37
CA LEU A 441 -4.07 -2.47 -18.71
C LEU A 441 -5.60 -2.44 -18.84
N VAL A 442 -6.21 -3.58 -19.14
CA VAL A 442 -7.69 -3.77 -19.15
C VAL A 442 -8.10 -4.88 -18.18
N ILE A 443 -9.15 -4.62 -17.39
CA ILE A 443 -9.79 -5.58 -16.48
C ILE A 443 -11.31 -5.39 -16.60
N GLY A 444 -12.09 -6.45 -16.86
CA GLY A 444 -13.55 -6.38 -16.71
C GLY A 444 -14.32 -7.44 -17.50
N GLY A 445 -15.34 -8.05 -16.88
CA GLY A 445 -16.37 -8.87 -17.53
C GLY A 445 -17.55 -7.99 -17.90
N VAL A 446 -17.64 -7.62 -19.16
CA VAL A 446 -18.53 -6.59 -19.71
C VAL A 446 -18.79 -6.95 -21.18
N ARG A 447 -19.91 -6.53 -21.77
CA ARG A 447 -20.19 -6.79 -23.20
C ARG A 447 -19.16 -6.10 -24.09
N ARG A 448 -18.78 -6.71 -25.22
CA ARG A 448 -17.75 -6.16 -26.13
C ARG A 448 -17.99 -4.71 -26.56
N GLU A 449 -19.25 -4.30 -26.75
CA GLU A 449 -19.58 -2.94 -27.19
C GLU A 449 -19.31 -1.91 -26.09
N GLU A 450 -19.54 -2.28 -24.84
CA GLU A 450 -19.24 -1.45 -23.67
C GLU A 450 -17.73 -1.39 -23.44
N ILE A 451 -17.02 -2.51 -23.62
CA ILE A 451 -15.54 -2.55 -23.55
C ILE A 451 -14.93 -1.64 -24.61
N GLY A 452 -15.35 -1.74 -25.87
CA GLY A 452 -14.85 -0.90 -26.95
C GLY A 452 -15.05 0.59 -26.67
N LYS A 453 -16.21 0.98 -26.11
CA LYS A 453 -16.51 2.36 -25.72
C LYS A 453 -15.63 2.85 -24.58
N VAL A 454 -15.48 2.06 -23.51
CA VAL A 454 -14.65 2.43 -22.35
C VAL A 454 -13.20 2.55 -22.78
N VAL A 455 -12.68 1.59 -23.55
CA VAL A 455 -11.34 1.65 -24.12
C VAL A 455 -11.19 2.92 -24.95
N GLN A 456 -12.10 3.23 -25.86
CA GLN A 456 -12.01 4.45 -26.65
C GLN A 456 -12.00 5.72 -25.77
N GLN A 457 -12.84 5.79 -24.74
CA GLN A 457 -12.93 6.92 -23.82
C GLN A 457 -11.67 7.13 -22.99
N VAL A 458 -10.99 6.07 -22.54
CA VAL A 458 -9.75 6.17 -21.75
C VAL A 458 -8.50 6.33 -22.61
N MET A 459 -8.61 6.04 -23.91
CA MET A 459 -7.48 6.03 -24.84
C MET A 459 -7.40 7.30 -25.68
N VAL A 460 -8.54 7.77 -26.22
CA VAL A 460 -8.58 8.76 -27.28
C VAL A 460 -9.40 9.98 -26.88
N GLY A 461 -8.94 11.16 -27.31
CA GLY A 461 -9.64 12.42 -27.11
C GLY A 461 -9.26 13.15 -25.82
N GLU A 462 -9.94 14.27 -25.60
CA GLU A 462 -9.63 15.24 -24.54
C GLU A 462 -9.84 14.65 -23.13
N GLU A 463 -10.88 13.85 -22.93
CA GLU A 463 -11.15 13.18 -21.65
C GLU A 463 -10.05 12.17 -21.28
N ALA A 464 -9.57 11.42 -22.27
CA ALA A 464 -8.42 10.52 -22.09
C ALA A 464 -7.16 11.30 -21.69
N GLU A 465 -6.94 12.47 -22.27
CA GLU A 465 -5.82 13.35 -21.92
C GLU A 465 -5.94 13.94 -20.52
N LYS A 466 -7.13 14.41 -20.13
CA LYS A 466 -7.42 14.87 -18.76
C LYS A 466 -7.14 13.77 -17.74
N MET A 467 -7.60 12.53 -18.01
CA MET A 467 -7.34 11.38 -17.13
C MET A 467 -5.84 11.07 -17.01
N ARG A 468 -5.08 11.10 -18.12
CA ARG A 468 -3.62 10.91 -18.12
C ARG A 468 -2.90 12.00 -17.35
N ASN A 469 -3.27 13.26 -17.55
CA ASN A 469 -2.69 14.39 -16.85
C ASN A 469 -2.96 14.31 -15.35
N LYS A 470 -4.17 13.90 -14.95
CA LYS A 470 -4.51 13.63 -13.55
C LYS A 470 -3.68 12.50 -12.95
N ALA A 471 -3.55 11.36 -13.67
CA ALA A 471 -2.74 10.23 -13.23
C ALA A 471 -1.25 10.60 -13.08
N ARG A 472 -0.70 11.39 -14.00
CA ARG A 472 0.67 11.92 -13.91
C ARG A 472 0.85 12.83 -12.70
N GLY A 473 -0.12 13.71 -12.44
CA GLY A 473 -0.14 14.54 -11.24
C GLY A 473 -0.10 13.69 -9.96
N PHE A 474 -0.82 12.57 -9.91
CA PHE A 474 -0.72 11.62 -8.80
C PHE A 474 0.64 10.92 -8.74
N LYS A 475 1.21 10.45 -9.86
CA LYS A 475 2.55 9.82 -9.90
C LYS A 475 3.63 10.77 -9.36
N GLU A 476 3.63 12.03 -9.81
CA GLU A 476 4.57 13.05 -9.32
C GLU A 476 4.38 13.34 -7.83
N MET A 477 3.14 13.32 -7.35
CA MET A 477 2.82 13.50 -5.94
C MET A 477 3.31 12.33 -5.08
N THR A 478 3.16 11.09 -5.57
CA THR A 478 3.59 9.90 -4.83
C THR A 478 5.10 9.88 -4.61
N VAL A 479 5.89 10.38 -5.56
CA VAL A 479 7.35 10.50 -5.40
C VAL A 479 7.69 11.44 -4.25
N LYS A 480 7.05 12.61 -4.18
CA LYS A 480 7.31 13.62 -3.14
C LYS A 480 6.95 13.16 -1.72
N VAL A 481 5.91 12.32 -1.57
CA VAL A 481 5.47 11.88 -0.23
C VAL A 481 6.32 10.75 0.35
N ILE A 482 7.04 9.99 -0.48
CA ILE A 482 7.93 8.89 -0.04
C ILE A 482 9.39 9.33 0.13
N GLU A 483 9.80 10.42 -0.53
CA GLU A 483 11.13 11.02 -0.39
C GLU A 483 11.37 11.54 1.04
N GLU A 484 12.64 11.77 1.38
CA GLU A 484 13.01 12.31 2.70
C GLU A 484 12.30 13.64 2.98
N GLY A 485 11.64 13.72 4.14
CA GLY A 485 10.79 14.86 4.50
C GLY A 485 9.34 14.81 3.98
N GLY A 486 9.01 13.85 3.09
CA GLY A 486 7.65 13.60 2.63
C GLY A 486 6.71 13.06 3.72
N SER A 487 5.40 13.19 3.54
CA SER A 487 4.42 12.82 4.58
C SER A 487 4.48 11.34 4.97
N SER A 488 4.56 10.43 3.99
CA SER A 488 4.65 8.99 4.26
C SER A 488 5.99 8.60 4.85
N HIS A 489 7.06 9.29 4.43
CA HIS A 489 8.39 9.13 5.00
C HIS A 489 8.40 9.50 6.49
N ASN A 490 7.81 10.65 6.84
CA ASN A 490 7.77 11.16 8.20
C ASN A 490 6.87 10.31 9.10
N ASP A 491 5.68 9.92 8.64
CA ASP A 491 4.78 9.04 9.40
C ASP A 491 5.46 7.73 9.80
N LEU A 492 6.22 7.12 8.89
CA LEU A 492 6.97 5.91 9.21
C LEU A 492 8.11 6.18 10.21
N ASN A 493 8.81 7.32 10.11
CA ASN A 493 9.82 7.69 11.10
C ASN A 493 9.20 7.94 12.48
N PHE A 494 8.07 8.64 12.54
CA PHE A 494 7.33 8.87 13.78
C PHE A 494 6.91 7.54 14.40
N LEU A 495 6.34 6.63 13.61
CA LEU A 495 5.99 5.29 14.07
C LEU A 495 7.21 4.54 14.64
N ILE A 496 8.35 4.53 13.96
CA ILE A 496 9.56 3.84 14.43
C ILE A 496 10.10 4.48 15.71
N CYS A 497 10.11 5.81 15.81
CA CYS A 497 10.50 6.52 17.03
C CYS A 497 9.57 6.16 18.19
N GLU A 498 8.26 6.10 17.95
CA GLU A 498 7.26 5.77 18.96
C GLU A 498 7.38 4.32 19.43
N LEU A 499 7.69 3.37 18.52
CA LEU A 499 7.97 1.98 18.88
C LEU A 499 9.30 1.78 19.62
N SER A 500 10.22 2.75 19.50
CA SER A 500 11.54 2.69 20.14
C SER A 500 11.59 3.38 21.51
N SER A 501 10.50 4.05 21.90
CA SER A 501 10.32 4.76 23.17
C SER A 501 9.66 3.83 24.20
#